data_AF-A0A329Z890-F1
#
_entry.id   AF-A0A329Z890-F1
#
_cell.length_a   1.000
_cell.length_b   1.000
_cell.length_c   1.000
_cell.angle_alpha   90.00
_cell.angle_beta   90.00
_cell.angle_gamma   90.00
#
_symmetry.space_group_name_H-M   'P 1'
#
loop_
_entity.id
_entity.type
_entity.pdbx_description
1 polymer ?
#
loop_
_entity_poly.entity_id
_entity_poly.type
_entity_poly.pdbx_seq_one_letter_code
_entity_poly.pdbx_strand_id
1 'polypeptide(L)' 'MTKEELLLQLQDALQKDDALNENDELDSLEEWDSLAIISIINLYEILFNIKISGNKLKECKTIADILSLAPINSSNGK' A
#
# COMPACT_ATOMS: atom_id res chain seq x y z
N MET A 1 -7.76 -11.48 -3.86
CA MET A 1 -8.13 -10.28 -3.08
C MET A 1 -8.64 -9.20 -4.01
N THR A 2 -9.52 -8.35 -3.52
CA THR A 2 -9.97 -7.14 -4.23
C THR A 2 -9.11 -5.93 -3.84
N LYS A 3 -9.29 -4.79 -4.52
CA LYS A 3 -8.66 -3.52 -4.15
C LYS A 3 -9.02 -3.09 -2.72
N GLU A 4 -10.28 -3.24 -2.35
CA GLU A 4 -10.80 -2.90 -1.01
C GLU A 4 -10.13 -3.75 0.08
N GLU A 5 -9.94 -5.05 -0.16
CA GLU A 5 -9.23 -5.91 0.79
C GLU A 5 -7.76 -5.49 0.95
N LEU A 6 -7.07 -5.18 -0.15
CA LEU A 6 -5.68 -4.71 -0.08
C LEU A 6 -5.57 -3.37 0.66
N LEU A 7 -6.54 -2.46 0.46
CA LEU A 7 -6.58 -1.18 1.16
C LEU A 7 -6.72 -1.38 2.69
N LEU A 8 -7.55 -2.32 3.12
CA LEU A 8 -7.67 -2.68 4.55
C LEU A 8 -6.36 -3.27 5.09
N GLN A 9 -5.68 -4.12 4.32
CA GLN A 9 -4.39 -4.67 4.72
C GLN A 9 -3.30 -3.59 4.80
N LEU A 10 -3.33 -2.60 3.89
CA LEU A 10 -2.43 -1.45 3.94
C LEU A 10 -2.71 -0.58 5.17
N GLN A 11 -3.97 -0.33 5.48
CA GLN A 11 -4.36 0.41 6.68
C GLN A 11 -3.82 -0.27 7.95
N ASP A 12 -3.96 -1.59 8.05
CA ASP A 12 -3.42 -2.39 9.16
C ASP A 12 -1.88 -2.34 9.21
N ALA A 13 -1.21 -2.48 8.05
CA ALA A 13 0.25 -2.40 7.96
C ALA A 13 0.81 -1.02 8.32
N LEU A 14 0.05 0.05 8.04
CA LEU A 14 0.34 1.43 8.45
C LEU A 14 -0.06 1.70 9.91
N GLN A 15 -0.74 0.76 10.57
CA GLN A 15 -1.28 0.93 11.92
C GLN A 15 -2.15 2.18 12.07
N LYS A 16 -2.91 2.49 11.01
CA LYS A 16 -3.77 3.67 10.95
C LYS A 16 -5.17 3.36 11.49
N ASP A 17 -5.59 4.10 12.50
CA ASP A 17 -6.95 3.98 13.06
C ASP A 17 -8.03 4.52 12.10
N ASP A 18 -7.71 5.59 11.35
CA ASP A 18 -8.62 6.21 10.38
C ASP A 18 -8.71 5.44 9.06
N ALA A 19 -9.82 5.65 8.34
CA ALA A 19 -10.02 5.05 7.03
C ALA A 19 -8.96 5.55 6.03
N LEU A 20 -8.27 4.61 5.40
CA LEU A 20 -7.29 4.88 4.35
C LEU A 20 -7.98 5.03 3.00
N ASN A 21 -7.64 6.06 2.22
CA ASN A 21 -8.17 6.32 0.90
C ASN A 21 -7.07 6.25 -0.15
N GLU A 22 -7.42 5.87 -1.38
CA GLU A 22 -6.46 5.79 -2.49
C GLU A 22 -5.83 7.15 -2.85
N ASN A 23 -6.53 8.23 -2.54
CA ASN A 23 -6.09 9.60 -2.80
C ASN A 23 -5.24 10.18 -1.67
N ASP A 24 -5.06 9.46 -0.55
CA ASP A 24 -4.23 9.95 0.55
C ASP A 24 -2.76 10.00 0.10
N GLU A 25 -2.13 11.14 0.38
CA GLU A 25 -0.71 11.37 0.12
C GLU A 25 0.12 10.71 1.20
N LEU A 26 1.05 9.84 0.80
CA LEU A 26 1.92 9.10 1.71
C LEU A 26 2.74 10.05 2.60
N ASP A 27 3.26 11.13 2.02
CA ASP A 27 4.06 12.14 2.72
C ASP A 27 3.25 12.93 3.76
N SER A 28 1.92 12.94 3.66
CA SER A 28 1.02 13.56 4.64
C SER A 28 0.60 12.62 5.78
N LEU A 29 0.86 11.32 5.65
CA LEU A 29 0.57 10.35 6.71
C LEU A 29 1.71 10.37 7.73
N GLU A 30 1.42 10.67 8.99
CA GLU A 30 2.41 10.64 10.08
C GLU A 30 2.97 9.22 10.28
N GLU A 31 2.15 8.23 9.96
CA GLU A 31 2.44 6.80 10.01
C GLU A 31 3.41 6.33 8.90
N TRP A 32 3.64 7.15 7.87
CA TRP A 32 4.54 6.84 6.76
C TRP A 32 6.03 7.00 7.15
N ASP A 33 6.52 6.04 7.93
CA ASP A 33 7.93 5.91 8.33
C ASP A 33 8.61 4.69 7.66
N SER A 34 9.93 4.59 7.83
CA SER A 34 10.73 3.39 7.59
C SER A 34 10.07 2.09 8.06
N LEU A 35 9.40 2.08 9.22
CA LEU A 35 8.68 0.89 9.71
C LEU A 35 7.49 0.53 8.82
N ALA A 36 6.65 1.51 8.45
CA ALA A 36 5.55 1.31 7.52
C ALA A 36 6.03 0.76 6.18
N ILE A 37 7.15 1.29 5.66
CA ILE A 37 7.77 0.78 4.43
C ILE A 37 8.13 -0.70 4.57
N ILE A 38 8.75 -1.11 5.68
CA ILE A 38 9.11 -2.52 5.93
C ILE A 38 7.86 -3.40 6.03
N SER A 39 6.82 -2.95 6.75
CA SER A 39 5.55 -3.66 6.87
C SER A 39 4.91 -3.90 5.51
N ILE A 40 4.89 -2.89 4.63
CA ILE A 40 4.35 -3.03 3.27
C ILE A 40 5.20 -3.97 2.43
N ILE A 41 6.55 -3.89 2.48
CA ILE A 41 7.41 -4.83 1.75
C ILE A 41 7.08 -6.27 2.13
N ASN A 42 7.00 -6.54 3.44
CA ASN A 42 6.69 -7.87 3.95
C ASN A 42 5.26 -8.31 3.58
N LEU A 43 4.29 -7.39 3.64
CA LEU A 43 2.91 -7.64 3.22
C LEU A 43 2.84 -8.11 1.76
N TYR A 44 3.55 -7.44 0.85
CA TYR A 44 3.55 -7.81 -0.57
C TYR A 44 4.28 -9.12 -0.84
N GLU A 45 5.36 -9.40 -0.09
CA GLU A 45 6.06 -10.68 -0.17
C GLU A 45 5.15 -11.82 0.32
N ILE A 46 4.40 -11.64 1.39
CA ILE A 46 3.50 -12.67 1.93
C ILE A 46 2.27 -12.87 1.03
N LEU A 47 1.63 -11.78 0.59
CA LEU A 47 0.37 -11.85 -0.13
C LEU A 47 0.53 -12.24 -1.60
N PHE A 48 1.62 -11.78 -2.24
CA PHE A 48 1.81 -11.93 -3.68
C PHE A 48 3.12 -12.61 -4.06
N ASN A 49 3.99 -12.90 -3.09
CA ASN A 49 5.35 -13.37 -3.35
C ASN A 49 6.16 -12.39 -4.24
N ILE A 50 5.87 -11.08 -4.08
CA ILE A 50 6.53 -9.98 -4.78
C ILE A 50 7.47 -9.25 -3.82
N LYS A 51 8.74 -9.11 -4.22
CA LYS A 51 9.71 -8.30 -3.48
C LYS A 51 9.71 -6.87 -3.99
N ILE A 52 9.19 -5.96 -3.19
CA ILE A 52 9.27 -4.52 -3.44
C ILE A 52 10.46 -3.95 -2.69
N SER A 53 11.24 -3.08 -3.36
CA SER A 53 12.35 -2.38 -2.70
C SER A 53 11.83 -1.13 -1.99
N GLY A 54 12.38 -0.80 -0.82
CA GLY A 54 12.00 0.42 -0.09
C GLY A 54 12.17 1.70 -0.91
N ASN A 55 13.15 1.76 -1.81
CA ASN A 55 13.30 2.89 -2.74
C ASN A 55 12.08 3.02 -3.67
N LYS A 56 11.54 1.90 -4.17
CA LYS A 56 10.36 1.91 -5.04
C LYS A 56 9.14 2.45 -4.30
N LEU A 57 8.97 2.06 -3.03
CA LEU A 57 7.90 2.59 -2.17
C LEU A 57 8.09 4.08 -1.86
N LYS A 58 9.32 4.56 -1.72
CA LYS A 58 9.60 6.00 -1.54
C LYS A 58 9.34 6.84 -2.79
N GLU A 59 9.31 6.22 -3.97
CA GLU A 59 8.89 6.90 -5.20
C GLU A 59 7.37 7.03 -5.30
N CYS A 60 6.61 6.20 -4.58
CA CYS A 60 5.17 6.30 -4.47
C CYS A 60 4.79 7.61 -3.80
N LYS A 61 3.76 8.30 -4.33
CA LYS A 61 3.25 9.55 -3.74
C LYS A 61 1.95 9.36 -2.97
N THR A 62 1.13 8.41 -3.41
CA THR A 62 -0.22 8.18 -2.88
C THR A 62 -0.45 6.69 -2.66
N ILE A 63 -1.48 6.38 -1.88
CA ILE A 63 -1.93 5.00 -1.66
C ILE A 63 -2.29 4.30 -2.97
N ALA A 64 -2.87 5.02 -3.94
CA ALA A 64 -3.15 4.48 -5.28
C ALA A 64 -1.89 3.93 -5.97
N ASP A 65 -0.74 4.58 -5.81
CA ASP A 65 0.52 4.12 -6.40
C ASP A 65 0.96 2.78 -5.78
N ILE A 66 0.85 2.65 -4.45
CA ILE A 66 1.11 1.39 -3.74
C ILE A 66 0.16 0.30 -4.24
N LEU A 67 -1.15 0.56 -4.26
CA LEU A 67 -2.16 -0.40 -4.75
C LEU A 67 -1.86 -0.87 -6.18
N SER A 68 -1.31 0.00 -7.02
CA SER A 68 -0.96 -0.33 -8.41
C SER A 68 0.26 -1.25 -8.53
N LEU A 69 1.06 -1.43 -7.48
CA LEU A 69 2.16 -2.39 -7.45
C LEU A 69 1.66 -3.83 -7.29
N ALA A 70 0.43 -4.01 -6.79
CA ALA A 70 -0.14 -5.32 -6.59
C ALA A 70 -0.70 -5.89 -7.90
N PRO A 71 -0.54 -7.19 -8.17
CA PRO A 71 -1.12 -7.88 -9.31
C PRO A 71 -2.61 -8.17 -9.08
N ILE A 72 -3.33 -7.22 -8.47
CA ILE A 72 -4.78 -7.30 -8.32
C ILE A 72 -5.42 -6.81 -9.61
N ASN A 73 -6.37 -7.59 -10.12
CA ASN A 73 -7.08 -7.23 -11.33
C ASN A 73 -7.92 -5.98 -11.01
N SER A 74 -7.40 -4.80 -11.32
CA SER A 74 -8.16 -3.54 -11.30
C SER A 74 -9.20 -3.63 -12.42
N SER A 75 -10.30 -4.31 -12.16
CA SER A 75 -11.49 -4.26 -12.99
C SER A 75 -12.20 -2.93 -12.76
N ASN A 76 -11.51 -1.82 -13.04
CA ASN A 76 -12.17 -0.57 -13.40
C ASN A 76 -12.28 -0.57 -14.92
N GLY A 77 -13.12 -1.50 -15.40
CA GLY A 77 -13.64 -1.43 -16.75
C GLY A 77 -14.66 -0.31 -16.82
N LYS A 78 -14.26 0.77 -17.50
CA LYS A 78 -15.08 1.85 -18.10
C LYS A 78 -15.84 2.80 -17.18
#